data_AF-A0A8H5LHT5-F1
#
_entry.id   AF-A0A8H5LHT5-F1
#
_cell.length_a   1.000
_cell.length_b   1.000
_cell.length_c   1.000
_cell.angle_alpha   90.00
_cell.angle_beta   90.00
_cell.angle_gamma   90.00
#
_symmetry.space_group_name_H-M   'P 1'
#
loop_
_entity.id
_entity.type
_entity.pdbx_description
1 polymer ?
#
loop_
_entity_poly.entity_id
_entity_poly.type
_entity_poly.pdbx_seq_one_letter_code
_entity_poly.pdbx_strand_id
1 'polypeptide(L)'
;MKWHLQNICIAVQEAQEARENSEINGGDDDADDDAPLEDRPSRREAMEAVSVLQRYTHEIDEPFARKLEVILASFGRQTRLEATHAMHDTQITQFFQRSK
;
A
#
# COMPACT_ATOMS: atom_id res chain seq x y z
N MET A 1 32.67 -13.30 -4.60
CA MET A 1 31.52 -12.38 -4.79
C MET A 1 30.27 -13.05 -5.38
N LYS A 2 29.97 -14.34 -5.08
CA LYS A 2 28.73 -15.00 -5.56
C LYS A 2 27.61 -15.11 -4.51
N TRP A 3 27.90 -14.79 -3.24
CA TRP A 3 26.97 -15.00 -2.13
C TRP A 3 25.90 -13.91 -1.97
N HIS A 4 26.13 -12.69 -2.47
CA HIS A 4 25.19 -11.58 -2.25
C HIS A 4 23.95 -11.62 -3.17
N LEU A 5 24.09 -12.14 -4.39
CA LEU A 5 22.96 -12.25 -5.32
C LEU A 5 21.97 -13.35 -4.89
N GLN A 6 22.47 -14.42 -4.28
CA GLN A 6 21.64 -15.54 -3.84
C GLN A 6 20.70 -15.14 -2.68
N ASN A 7 21.18 -14.31 -1.77
CA ASN A 7 20.36 -13.79 -0.66
C ASN A 7 19.23 -12.87 -1.13
N ILE A 8 19.46 -12.09 -2.20
CA ILE A 8 18.44 -11.19 -2.75
C ILE A 8 17.33 -12.01 -3.42
N CYS A 9 17.67 -13.03 -4.19
CA CYS A 9 16.67 -13.89 -4.84
C CYS A 9 15.83 -14.65 -3.81
N ILE A 10 16.45 -15.16 -2.74
CA ILE A 10 15.74 -15.88 -1.67
C ILE A 10 14.79 -14.92 -0.93
N ALA A 11 15.24 -13.72 -0.58
CA ALA A 11 14.41 -12.74 0.11
C ALA A 11 13.20 -12.28 -0.72
N VAL A 12 13.36 -12.16 -2.05
CA VAL A 12 12.26 -11.81 -2.96
C VAL A 12 11.25 -12.95 -3.06
N GLN A 13 11.72 -14.19 -3.11
CA GLN A 13 10.86 -15.37 -3.20
C GLN A 13 10.08 -15.60 -1.88
N GLU A 14 10.73 -15.45 -0.72
CA GLU A 14 10.09 -15.51 0.59
C GLU A 14 9.04 -14.40 0.77
N ALA A 15 9.33 -13.18 0.32
CA ALA A 15 8.37 -12.07 0.37
C ALA A 15 7.16 -12.30 -0.54
N GLN A 16 7.35 -13.00 -1.66
CA GLN A 16 6.29 -13.32 -2.59
C GLN A 16 5.41 -14.47 -2.08
N GLU A 17 6.01 -15.53 -1.53
CA GLU A 17 5.30 -16.64 -0.88
C GLU A 17 4.52 -16.18 0.36
N ALA A 18 5.09 -15.28 1.17
CA ALA A 18 4.38 -14.69 2.32
C ALA A 18 3.16 -13.85 1.90
N ARG A 19 3.20 -13.22 0.72
CA ARG A 19 2.10 -12.41 0.19
C ARG A 19 0.96 -13.29 -0.34
N GLU A 20 1.32 -14.33 -1.07
CA GLU A 20 0.37 -15.30 -1.64
C GLU A 20 -0.31 -16.16 -0.55
N ASN A 21 0.43 -16.52 0.51
CA ASN A 21 -0.13 -17.27 1.65
C ASN A 21 -1.03 -16.40 2.57
N SER A 22 -0.88 -15.08 2.54
CA SER A 22 -1.73 -14.14 3.28
C SER A 22 -3.10 -13.94 2.62
N GLU A 23 -3.21 -14.17 1.31
CA GLU A 23 -4.50 -14.12 0.58
C GLU A 23 -5.35 -15.38 0.82
N ILE A 24 -4.76 -16.48 1.30
CA ILE A 24 -5.45 -17.76 1.55
C ILE A 24 -6.06 -17.84 2.96
N ASN A 25 -5.54 -17.08 3.94
CA ASN A 25 -6.08 -17.05 5.30
C ASN A 25 -7.00 -15.85 5.54
N GLY A 26 -7.94 -15.62 4.61
CA GLY A 26 -9.13 -14.81 4.85
C GLY A 26 -10.00 -15.54 5.87
N GLY A 27 -9.70 -15.31 7.16
CA GLY A 27 -10.46 -15.84 8.29
C GLY A 27 -11.92 -15.42 8.18
N ASP A 28 -12.74 -16.40 7.84
CA ASP A 28 -14.15 -16.45 8.18
C ASP A 28 -14.25 -16.55 9.71
N ASP A 29 -14.71 -15.49 10.36
CA ASP A 29 -15.22 -15.53 11.73
C ASP A 29 -16.50 -14.69 11.77
N ASP A 30 -17.55 -15.25 11.16
CA ASP A 30 -18.93 -14.91 11.49
C ASP A 30 -19.20 -15.31 12.95
N ALA A 31 -19.06 -14.35 13.87
CA ALA A 31 -19.70 -14.41 15.18
C ALA A 31 -19.89 -13.00 15.78
N ASP A 32 -21.01 -12.39 15.41
CA ASP A 32 -21.90 -11.60 16.29
C ASP A 32 -21.22 -10.55 17.21
N ASP A 33 -21.05 -9.33 16.70
CA ASP A 33 -21.12 -8.13 17.54
C ASP A 33 -21.83 -7.03 16.76
N ASP A 34 -23.09 -6.78 17.12
CA ASP A 34 -24.05 -5.81 16.59
C ASP A 34 -23.63 -4.35 16.91
N ALA A 35 -22.33 -4.07 16.82
CA ALA A 35 -21.79 -2.73 16.81
C ALA A 35 -21.93 -2.18 15.38
N PRO A 36 -22.35 -0.92 15.18
CA PRO A 36 -22.23 -0.30 13.87
C PRO A 36 -20.73 -0.32 13.51
N LEU A 37 -20.36 -1.22 12.59
CA LEU A 37 -19.01 -1.32 12.06
C LEU A 37 -18.66 0.07 11.56
N GLU A 38 -17.80 0.77 12.30
CA GLU A 38 -17.36 2.11 11.91
C GLU A 38 -16.76 1.96 10.51
N ASP A 39 -17.39 2.59 9.52
CA ASP A 39 -17.05 2.38 8.12
C ASP A 39 -15.55 2.59 7.94
N ARG A 40 -14.88 1.59 7.33
CA ARG A 40 -13.44 1.67 7.08
C ARG A 40 -13.15 3.00 6.35
N PRO A 41 -12.16 3.79 6.81
CA PRO A 41 -11.88 5.08 6.21
C PRO A 41 -11.54 4.91 4.73
N SER A 42 -12.11 5.79 3.92
CA SER A 42 -11.83 5.86 2.49
C SER A 42 -10.36 6.19 2.25
N ARG A 43 -9.87 5.83 1.06
CA ARG A 43 -8.52 6.18 0.62
C ARG A 43 -8.24 7.68 0.72
N ARG A 44 -9.26 8.51 0.47
CA ARG A 44 -9.13 9.97 0.57
C ARG A 44 -8.93 10.40 2.02
N GLU A 45 -9.73 9.90 2.94
CA GLU A 45 -9.61 10.21 4.38
C GLU A 45 -8.26 9.75 4.93
N ALA A 46 -7.77 8.57 4.53
CA ALA A 46 -6.44 8.11 4.89
C ALA A 46 -5.33 9.05 4.38
N MET A 47 -5.45 9.57 3.16
CA MET A 47 -4.48 10.52 2.59
C MET A 47 -4.56 11.90 3.26
N GLU A 48 -5.74 12.33 3.68
CA GLU A 48 -5.90 13.56 4.46
C GLU A 48 -5.24 13.42 5.84
N ALA A 49 -5.44 12.29 6.52
CA ALA A 49 -4.77 11.98 7.79
C ALA A 49 -3.24 11.98 7.64
N VAL A 50 -2.72 11.38 6.57
CA VAL A 50 -1.28 11.41 6.25
C VAL A 50 -0.78 12.84 6.10
N SER A 51 -1.52 13.71 5.41
CA SER A 51 -1.13 15.12 5.25
C SER A 51 -1.09 15.85 6.59
N VAL A 52 -2.05 15.57 7.49
CA VAL A 52 -2.06 16.15 8.84
C VAL A 52 -0.85 15.69 9.64
N LEU A 53 -0.54 14.38 9.62
CA LEU A 53 0.59 13.82 10.34
C LEU A 53 1.93 14.35 9.81
N GLN A 54 2.09 14.46 8.49
CA GLN A 54 3.29 15.04 7.88
C GLN A 54 3.51 16.48 8.32
N ARG A 55 2.45 17.30 8.36
CA ARG A 55 2.54 18.68 8.86
C ARG A 55 2.95 18.72 10.32
N TYR A 56 2.41 17.83 11.16
CA TYR A 56 2.77 17.73 12.57
C TYR A 56 4.23 17.31 12.77
N THR A 57 4.71 16.30 12.03
CA THR A 57 6.08 15.81 12.17
C THR A 57 7.12 16.76 11.61
N HIS A 58 6.76 17.62 10.66
CA HIS A 58 7.67 18.55 10.00
C HIS A 58 8.33 19.54 10.97
N GLU A 59 7.66 19.85 12.07
CA GLU A 59 8.15 20.78 13.10
C GLU A 59 9.05 20.10 14.16
N ILE A 60 9.24 18.77 14.06
CA ILE A 60 9.94 17.96 15.06
C ILE A 60 11.26 17.40 14.49
N ASP A 61 12.40 17.82 15.04
CA ASP A 61 13.73 17.39 14.59
C ASP A 61 14.25 16.11 15.31
N GLU A 62 13.32 15.29 15.79
CA GLU A 62 13.67 14.04 16.47
C GLU A 62 13.87 12.89 15.47
N PRO A 63 14.79 11.94 15.73
CA PRO A 63 15.02 10.79 14.84
C PRO A 63 13.76 9.97 14.56
N PHE A 64 12.82 9.93 15.50
CA PHE A 64 11.53 9.28 15.32
C PHE A 64 10.65 9.99 14.28
N ALA A 65 10.56 11.33 14.35
CA ALA A 65 9.76 12.12 13.42
C ALA A 65 10.27 11.96 11.99
N ARG A 66 11.59 11.98 11.78
CA ARG A 66 12.20 11.75 10.46
C ARG A 66 11.90 10.36 9.90
N LYS A 67 11.86 9.33 10.74
CA LYS A 67 11.44 7.98 10.31
C LYS A 67 9.96 7.95 9.93
N LEU A 68 9.11 8.60 10.73
CA LEU A 68 7.69 8.68 10.48
C LEU A 68 7.38 9.42 9.16
N GLU A 69 8.09 10.50 8.84
CA GLU A 69 7.99 11.20 7.55
C GLU A 69 8.27 10.27 6.37
N VAL A 70 9.33 9.46 6.45
CA VAL A 70 9.69 8.49 5.40
C VAL A 70 8.58 7.44 5.22
N ILE A 71 8.03 6.93 6.32
CA ILE A 71 6.93 5.96 6.30
C ILE A 71 5.69 6.59 5.66
N LEU A 72 5.26 7.76 6.12
CA LEU A 72 4.11 8.49 5.58
C LEU A 72 4.27 8.80 4.09
N ALA A 73 5.47 9.18 3.66
CA ALA A 73 5.76 9.42 2.25
C ALA A 73 5.67 8.12 1.42
N SER A 74 6.15 6.99 1.95
CA SER A 74 6.05 5.69 1.28
C SER A 74 4.60 5.22 1.17
N PHE A 75 3.82 5.36 2.25
CA PHE A 75 2.40 5.07 2.28
C PHE A 75 1.66 5.86 1.19
N GLY A 76 1.83 7.19 1.17
CA GLY A 76 1.16 8.03 0.18
C GLY A 76 1.52 7.69 -1.28
N ARG A 77 2.75 7.26 -1.56
CA ARG A 77 3.15 6.78 -2.89
C ARG A 77 2.47 5.45 -3.23
N GLN A 78 2.51 4.49 -2.32
CA GLN A 78 1.94 3.15 -2.53
C GLN A 78 0.43 3.23 -2.75
N THR A 79 -0.28 3.99 -1.91
CA THR A 79 -1.73 4.21 -2.04
C THR A 79 -2.13 4.86 -3.37
N ARG A 80 -1.28 5.76 -3.90
CA ARG A 80 -1.50 6.36 -5.23
C ARG A 80 -1.18 5.39 -6.37
N LEU A 81 -0.18 4.53 -6.23
CA LEU A 81 0.13 3.50 -7.22
C LEU A 81 -1.01 2.49 -7.31
N GLU A 82 -1.50 2.00 -6.17
CA GLU A 82 -2.66 1.11 -6.10
C GLU A 82 -3.90 1.73 -6.73
N ALA A 83 -4.10 3.05 -6.54
CA ALA A 83 -5.17 3.79 -7.21
C ALA A 83 -5.07 3.72 -8.73
N THR A 84 -3.88 3.91 -9.28
CA THR A 84 -3.62 3.87 -10.73
C THR A 84 -3.76 2.45 -11.27
N HIS A 85 -3.29 1.44 -10.53
CA HIS A 85 -3.46 0.04 -10.92
C HIS A 85 -4.92 -0.44 -10.87
N ALA A 86 -5.72 0.11 -9.95
CA ALA A 86 -7.15 -0.15 -9.86
C ALA A 86 -7.97 0.59 -10.93
N MET A 87 -7.40 1.58 -11.64
CA MET A 87 -8.07 2.17 -12.79
C MET A 87 -8.06 1.18 -13.95
N HIS A 88 -9.21 0.60 -14.24
CA HIS A 88 -9.43 -0.18 -15.44
C HIS A 88 -9.14 0.67 -16.70
N ASP A 89 -8.51 0.06 -17.71
CA ASP A 89 -8.34 0.64 -19.04
C ASP A 89 -9.69 1.09 -19.59
N THR A 90 -9.93 2.39 -19.58
CA THR A 90 -11.09 2.98 -20.24
C THR A 90 -10.85 3.02 -21.76
N GLN A 91 -11.93 2.91 -22.55
CA GLN A 91 -11.92 2.71 -24.00
C GLN A 91 -11.04 3.67 -24.83
N ILE A 92 -10.57 4.78 -24.27
CA ILE A 92 -9.63 5.72 -24.90
C ILE A 92 -8.26 5.06 -25.16
N THR A 93 -7.75 4.20 -24.27
CA THR A 93 -6.45 3.51 -24.47
C THR A 93 -6.54 2.42 -25.54
N GLN A 94 -7.73 1.88 -25.80
CA GLN A 94 -7.96 0.86 -26.83
C GLN A 94 -8.06 1.43 -28.25
N PHE A 95 -8.38 2.72 -28.40
CA PHE A 95 -8.50 3.37 -29.72
C PHE A 95 -7.17 3.40 -30.49
N PHE A 96 -6.04 3.50 -29.78
CA PHE A 96 -4.71 3.59 -30.38
C PHE A 96 -4.07 2.23 -30.71
N GLN A 97 -4.67 1.12 -30.27
CA GLN A 97 -4.13 -0.22 -30.52
C GLN A 97 -4.57 -0.81 -31.88
N ARG A 98 -5.54 -0.18 -32.57
CA ARG A 98 -6.10 -0.70 -33.83
C ARG A 98 -5.68 0.15 -35.04
N SER A 99 -4.39 0.16 -35.34
CA SER A 99 -3.86 0.60 -36.63
C SER A 99 -2.65 -0.23 -37.04
N LYS A 100 -2.88 -1.47 -37.43
CA LYS A 100 -2.05 -2.23 -38.40
C LYS A 100 -2.96 -3.13 -39.21
#